data_AF-A0A959XP01-F1
#
_entry.id   AF-A0A959XP01-F1
#
_cell.length_a   1.000
_cell.length_b   1.000
_cell.length_c   1.000
_cell.angle_alpha   90.00
_cell.angle_beta   90.00
_cell.angle_gamma   90.00
#
_symmetry.space_group_name_H-M   'P 1'
#
loop_
_entity.id
_entity.type
_entity.pdbx_description
1 polymer ?
#
loop_
_entity_poly.entity_id
_entity_poly.type
_entity_poly.pdbx_seq_one_letter_code
_entity_poly.pdbx_strand_id
1 'polypeptide(L)'
;MASAHHTSEPELFAPLHVIVLESPIGKLWVESDGELITQVSFTALRSSQARTPGLLLDAGKQLVAYFSRKRKRFELPVQHSGTR
;
A
#
# COMPACT_ATOMS: atom_id res chain seq x y z
N MET A 1 -8.23 39.06 15.84
CA MET A 1 -7.04 38.18 15.88
C MET A 1 -7.32 37.08 16.89
N ALA A 2 -7.56 35.86 16.43
CA ALA A 2 -7.68 34.68 17.28
C ALA A 2 -7.04 33.51 16.53
N SER A 3 -6.10 32.86 17.22
CA SER A 3 -5.15 31.89 16.71
C SER A 3 -5.80 30.64 16.11
N ALA A 4 -5.21 30.17 15.01
CA ALA A 4 -5.52 28.90 14.38
C ALA A 4 -5.15 27.73 15.29
N HIS A 5 -6.16 27.03 15.79
CA HIS A 5 -5.99 25.62 16.17
C HIS A 5 -6.09 24.80 14.88
N HIS A 6 -4.93 24.46 14.32
CA HIS A 6 -4.85 23.43 13.27
C HIS A 6 -5.04 22.08 13.96
N THR A 7 -6.30 21.72 14.20
CA THR A 7 -6.66 20.36 14.58
C THR A 7 -6.50 19.54 13.31
N SER A 8 -5.42 18.78 13.22
CA SER A 8 -5.22 17.80 12.15
C SER A 8 -6.27 16.70 12.31
N GLU A 9 -7.49 16.94 11.83
CA GLU A 9 -8.37 15.85 11.42
C GLU A 9 -7.56 15.05 10.39
N PRO A 10 -7.34 13.74 10.61
CA PRO A 10 -6.70 12.94 9.58
C PRO A 10 -7.56 13.10 8.34
N GLU A 11 -6.96 13.50 7.22
CA GLU A 11 -7.66 13.59 5.95
C GLU A 11 -8.46 12.30 5.79
N LEU A 12 -9.79 12.37 5.95
CA LEU A 12 -10.69 11.22 6.10
C LEU A 12 -10.69 10.28 4.88
N PHE A 13 -9.92 10.64 3.84
CA PHE A 13 -9.78 9.97 2.57
C PHE A 13 -8.37 10.16 2.01
N ALA A 14 -7.33 9.81 2.78
CA ALA A 14 -6.00 9.62 2.18
C ALA A 14 -6.18 8.78 0.90
N PRO A 15 -5.74 9.26 -0.27
CA PRO A 15 -6.04 8.61 -1.53
C PRO A 15 -5.49 7.18 -1.49
N LEU A 16 -6.36 6.18 -1.64
CA LEU A 16 -5.93 4.80 -1.71
C LEU A 16 -5.24 4.58 -3.05
N HIS A 17 -3.95 4.25 -2.98
CA HIS A 17 -3.12 3.94 -4.12
C HIS A 17 -3.06 2.43 -4.27
N VAL A 18 -3.19 1.94 -5.51
CA VAL A 18 -3.17 0.50 -5.78
C VAL A 18 -2.23 0.21 -6.94
N ILE A 19 -1.39 -0.82 -6.79
CA ILE A 19 -0.72 -1.47 -7.92
C ILE A 19 -1.27 -2.87 -8.11
N VAL A 20 -1.16 -3.36 -9.35
CA VAL A 20 -1.49 -4.74 -9.72
C VAL A 20 -0.24 -5.40 -10.26
N LEU A 21 0.04 -6.61 -9.79
CA LEU A 21 1.13 -7.43 -10.30
C LEU A 21 0.63 -8.83 -10.65
N GLU A 22 1.27 -9.45 -11.63
CA GLU A 22 1.07 -10.87 -11.92
C GLU A 22 1.88 -11.70 -10.92
N SER A 23 1.21 -12.62 -10.23
CA SER A 23 1.84 -13.61 -9.35
C SER A 23 1.66 -15.03 -9.94
N PRO A 24 2.43 -16.03 -9.46
CA PRO A 24 2.27 -17.42 -9.90
C PRO A 24 0.87 -18.01 -9.70
N ILE A 25 0.03 -17.38 -8.88
CA ILE A 25 -1.34 -17.81 -8.59
C ILE A 25 -2.39 -16.78 -9.06
N GLY A 26 -2.02 -15.91 -9.99
CA GLY A 26 -2.89 -14.89 -10.59
C GLY A 26 -2.56 -13.47 -10.13
N LYS A 27 -3.45 -12.53 -10.46
CA LYS A 27 -3.26 -11.12 -10.14
C LYS A 27 -3.30 -10.86 -8.64
N LEU A 28 -2.38 -10.02 -8.18
CA LEU A 28 -2.30 -9.56 -6.81
C LEU A 28 -2.39 -8.03 -6.78
N TRP A 29 -3.34 -7.52 -6.03
CA TRP A 29 -3.53 -6.10 -5.76
C TRP A 29 -2.87 -5.75 -4.44
N VAL A 30 -2.13 -4.64 -4.43
CA VAL A 30 -1.46 -4.11 -3.24
C VAL A 30 -1.90 -2.66 -3.07
N GLU A 31 -2.45 -2.36 -1.90
CA GLU A 31 -2.98 -1.04 -1.55
C GLU A 31 -2.08 -0.34 -0.52
N SER A 32 -2.02 0.98 -0.62
CA SER A 32 -1.37 1.86 0.34
C SER A 32 -2.14 3.18 0.49
N ASP A 33 -2.10 3.75 1.69
CA ASP A 33 -2.53 5.10 2.02
C ASP A 33 -1.54 6.20 1.55
N GLY A 34 -0.37 5.80 1.02
CA GLY A 34 0.73 6.68 0.62
C GLY A 34 2.00 6.47 1.46
N GLU A 35 1.88 5.97 2.68
CA GLU A 35 2.99 5.81 3.63
C GLU A 35 3.16 4.35 4.11
N LEU A 36 2.06 3.61 4.23
CA LEU A 36 2.00 2.24 4.72
C LEU A 36 1.27 1.34 3.71
N ILE A 37 1.64 0.06 3.65
CA ILE A 37 0.83 -0.96 2.97
C ILE A 37 -0.37 -1.28 3.87
N THR A 38 -1.57 -1.12 3.33
CA THR A 38 -2.83 -1.31 4.08
C THR A 38 -3.50 -2.63 3.74
N GLN A 39 -3.36 -3.11 2.50
CA GLN A 39 -4.02 -4.34 2.05
C GLN A 39 -3.25 -5.05 0.93
N VAL A 40 -3.35 -6.38 0.93
CA VAL A 40 -2.95 -7.24 -0.19
C VAL A 40 -4.11 -8.19 -0.49
N SER A 41 -4.49 -8.33 -1.76
CA SER A 41 -5.70 -9.06 -2.15
C SER A 41 -5.55 -9.75 -3.51
N PHE A 42 -6.08 -10.96 -3.65
CA PHE A 42 -6.29 -11.63 -4.95
C PHE A 42 -7.61 -11.23 -5.62
N THR A 43 -8.45 -10.46 -4.92
CA THR A 43 -9.66 -9.84 -5.45
C THR A 43 -9.37 -8.39 -5.82
N ALA A 44 -9.96 -7.93 -6.93
CA ALA A 44 -9.75 -6.58 -7.43
C ALA A 44 -10.09 -5.51 -6.39
N LEU A 45 -9.16 -4.57 -6.20
CA LEU A 45 -9.35 -3.38 -5.37
C LEU A 45 -9.69 -2.16 -6.24
N ARG A 46 -10.40 -1.20 -5.65
CA ARG A 46 -10.67 0.09 -6.28
C ARG A 46 -9.36 0.88 -6.32
N SER A 47 -8.90 1.22 -7.51
CA SER A 47 -7.74 2.11 -7.67
C SER A 47 -8.21 3.54 -7.85
N SER A 48 -7.55 4.49 -7.19
CA SER A 48 -7.61 5.88 -7.60
C SER A 48 -6.66 6.09 -8.78
N GLN A 49 -6.93 7.09 -9.63
CA GLN A 49 -6.00 7.53 -10.69
C GLN A 49 -4.83 8.37 -10.13
N ALA A 50 -4.61 8.34 -8.81
CA ALA A 50 -3.52 9.06 -8.18
C ALA A 50 -2.16 8.47 -8.59
N ARG A 51 -1.13 9.31 -8.55
CA ARG A 51 0.24 8.92 -8.86
C ARG A 51 0.68 7.80 -7.91
N THR A 52 1.27 6.73 -8.45
CA THR A 52 1.79 5.63 -7.64
C THR A 52 2.91 6.10 -6.69
N PRO A 53 2.76 5.93 -5.37
CA PRO A 53 3.81 6.24 -4.39
C PRO A 53 5.05 5.36 -4.58
N GLY A 54 6.22 5.88 -4.23
CA GLY A 54 7.49 5.13 -4.30
C GLY A 54 7.45 3.84 -3.49
N LEU A 55 6.75 3.85 -2.35
CA LEU A 55 6.50 2.67 -1.53
C LEU A 55 5.87 1.51 -2.32
N LEU A 56 4.84 1.77 -3.13
CA LEU A 56 4.19 0.72 -3.91
C LEU A 56 5.10 0.21 -5.04
N LEU A 57 5.92 1.07 -5.63
CA LEU A 57 6.92 0.63 -6.61
C LEU A 57 7.94 -0.32 -5.96
N ASP A 58 8.40 0.00 -4.75
CA ASP A 58 9.34 -0.84 -4.02
C ASP A 58 8.68 -2.15 -3.56
N ALA A 59 7.44 -2.10 -3.07
CA ALA A 59 6.64 -3.28 -2.77
C ALA A 59 6.53 -4.21 -3.99
N GLY A 60 6.22 -3.67 -5.16
CA GLY A 60 6.18 -4.41 -6.42
C GLY A 60 7.51 -5.13 -6.71
N LYS A 61 8.66 -4.42 -6.61
CA LYS A 61 9.98 -5.04 -6.78
C LYS A 61 10.25 -6.15 -5.76
N GLN A 62 9.87 -5.95 -4.50
CA GLN A 62 10.08 -6.96 -3.45
C GLN A 62 9.25 -8.21 -3.73
N LEU A 63 7.99 -8.05 -4.15
CA LEU A 63 7.09 -9.15 -4.48
C LEU A 63 7.55 -9.93 -5.71
N VAL A 64 8.00 -9.25 -6.77
CA VAL A 64 8.61 -9.92 -7.94
C VAL A 64 9.85 -10.72 -7.53
N ALA A 65 10.71 -10.16 -6.68
CA ALA A 65 11.87 -10.88 -6.14
C ALA A 65 11.46 -12.08 -5.27
N TYR A 66 10.38 -11.97 -4.51
CA TYR A 66 9.84 -13.07 -3.70
C TYR A 66 9.29 -14.19 -4.58
N PHE A 67 8.45 -13.89 -5.57
CA PHE A 67 7.90 -14.89 -6.48
C PHE A 67 8.96 -15.56 -7.36
N SER A 68 10.06 -14.87 -7.65
CA SER A 68 11.25 -15.46 -8.30
C SER A 68 12.21 -16.18 -7.35
N ARG A 69 11.82 -16.39 -6.09
CA ARG A 69 12.61 -17.06 -5.03
C ARG A 69 13.93 -16.37 -4.67
N LYS A 70 14.12 -15.11 -5.07
CA LYS A 70 15.31 -14.30 -4.78
C LYS A 70 15.22 -13.57 -3.44
N ARG A 71 14.03 -13.46 -2.86
CA ARG A 71 13.77 -12.80 -1.57
C ARG A 71 12.94 -13.69 -0.66
N LYS A 72 13.29 -13.71 0.63
CA LYS A 72 12.52 -14.42 1.68
C LYS A 72 12.05 -13.50 2.82
N ARG A 73 12.54 -12.26 2.88
CA ARG A 73 12.22 -11.27 3.91
C ARG A 73 11.79 -9.97 3.25
N PHE A 74 10.75 -9.36 3.80
CA PHE A 74 10.23 -8.06 3.35
C PHE A 74 10.64 -6.97 4.33
N GLU A 75 10.97 -5.82 3.77
CA GLU A 75 11.19 -4.56 4.49
C GLU A 75 10.20 -3.55 3.95
N LEU A 76 8.91 -3.85 4.15
CA LEU A 76 7.81 -2.98 3.75
C LEU A 76 7.09 -2.50 5.00
N PRO A 77 6.86 -1.19 5.16
CA PRO A 77 6.04 -0.68 6.24
C PRO A 77 4.58 -1.10 6.01
N VAL A 78 4.00 -1.79 6.99
CA VAL A 78 2.62 -2.30 6.93
C VAL A 78 1.83 -1.67 8.06
N GLN A 79 0.59 -1.27 7.77
CA GLN A 79 -0.34 -0.85 8.81
C GLN A 79 -0.84 -2.08 9.57
N HIS A 80 -0.54 -2.15 10.86
CA HIS A 80 -1.02 -3.22 11.73
C HIS A 80 -2.39 -2.86 12.30
N SER A 81 -3.44 -3.55 11.85
CA SER A 81 -4.79 -3.44 12.43
C SER A 81 -5.27 -4.81 12.92
N GLY A 82 -5.68 -4.88 14.19
CA GLY A 82 -6.21 -6.09 14.82
C GLY A 82 -5.67 -6.29 16.24
N THR A 83 -6.36 -7.08 17.06
CA THR A 83 -5.87 -7.53 18.36
C THR A 83 -5.13 -8.85 18.18
N ARG A 84 -3.96 -8.99 18.83
CA ARG A 84 -3.14 -10.21 18.78
C ARG A 84 -3.85 -11.42 19.37
#